data_AF-A0A923SGI6-F1
#
_entry.id   AF-A0A923SGI6-F1
#
_cell.length_a   1.000
_cell.length_b   1.000
_cell.length_c   1.000
_cell.angle_alpha   90.00
_cell.angle_beta   90.00
_cell.angle_gamma   90.00
#
_symmetry.space_group_name_H-M   'P 1'
#
loop_
_entity.id
_entity.type
_entity.pdbx_description
1 polymer ?
#
loop_
_entity_poly.entity_id
_entity_poly.type
_entity_poly.pdbx_seq_one_letter_code
_entity_poly.pdbx_strand_id
1 'polypeptide(L)'
;MKIKHILPSFLILQIFFLKVIAFYPQWIEQNYSNKLYPSISRFSRTFFGMIPFSIGDCIYVALILFILKWFWDKRKTWKLQWKNNILTVLSFFSVLYFLFHTLWAFNYYRQPLFEKMHIQKEYSKADLIAFTQKLITKTNTIHGQLTQNDSLKVVFPYTQEKVFKMNVSGYNNLAKTHPYFTFTTLSTKKSLVSIPLSYMGFGGYLNPFTNEAQVNYLIPMYGFPATVNHEMAHQMGYASESECNFIGFLASVKNDDLYFQYSGYSLALNYCLGTIRAEDEKTFKNILKTVHPGILKNYQENTDFWNKYQSPLETAFHLFYDNFLKMNQQKDGIDSYSKFVDLMINYYRTSDKL
;
A
#
# COMPACT_ATOMS: atom_id res chain seq x y z
N MET A 1 -30.68 -28.57 -9.10
CA MET A 1 -30.68 -27.11 -8.92
C MET A 1 -30.47 -26.45 -10.29
N LYS A 2 -31.31 -25.52 -10.77
CA LYS A 2 -31.06 -24.86 -12.08
C LYS A 2 -29.70 -24.14 -12.02
N ILE A 3 -28.88 -24.22 -13.08
CA ILE A 3 -27.52 -23.66 -13.15
C ILE A 3 -27.43 -22.23 -12.61
N LYS A 4 -28.47 -21.42 -12.87
CA LYS A 4 -28.62 -20.03 -12.39
C LYS A 4 -28.61 -19.82 -10.86
N HIS A 5 -28.74 -20.87 -10.06
CA HIS A 5 -28.67 -20.80 -8.60
C HIS A 5 -27.36 -21.34 -8.02
N ILE A 6 -26.52 -22.00 -8.81
CA ILE A 6 -25.28 -22.63 -8.33
C ILE A 6 -24.27 -21.57 -7.87
N LEU A 7 -23.96 -20.60 -8.74
CA LEU A 7 -22.99 -19.55 -8.41
C LEU A 7 -23.42 -18.66 -7.23
N PRO A 8 -24.70 -18.20 -7.12
CA PRO A 8 -25.14 -17.45 -5.96
C PRO A 8 -25.04 -18.25 -4.65
N SER A 9 -25.41 -19.54 -4.65
CA SER A 9 -25.23 -20.39 -3.47
C SER A 9 -23.76 -20.56 -3.10
N PHE A 10 -22.87 -20.65 -4.08
CA PHE A 10 -21.43 -20.74 -3.85
C PHE A 10 -20.87 -19.48 -3.17
N LEU A 11 -21.41 -18.28 -3.44
CA LEU A 11 -20.98 -17.05 -2.75
C LEU A 11 -21.21 -17.14 -1.23
N ILE A 12 -22.33 -17.71 -0.80
CA ILE A 12 -22.63 -17.90 0.63
C ILE A 12 -21.61 -18.86 1.26
N LEU A 13 -21.27 -19.95 0.57
CA LEU A 13 -20.26 -20.90 1.02
C LEU A 13 -18.88 -20.26 1.13
N GLN A 14 -18.49 -19.42 0.15
CA GLN A 14 -17.23 -18.67 0.20
C GLN A 14 -17.17 -17.73 1.41
N ILE A 15 -18.24 -16.99 1.69
CA ILE A 15 -18.32 -16.09 2.85
C ILE A 15 -18.18 -16.87 4.16
N PHE A 16 -18.87 -18.01 4.28
CA PHE A 16 -18.75 -18.87 5.46
C PHE A 16 -17.34 -19.42 5.61
N PHE A 17 -16.74 -19.92 4.52
CA PHE A 17 -15.37 -20.42 4.50
C PHE A 17 -14.36 -19.38 4.98
N LEU A 18 -14.50 -18.12 4.55
CA LEU A 18 -13.61 -17.04 4.97
C LEU A 18 -13.74 -16.68 6.45
N LYS A 19 -14.95 -16.77 7.00
CA LYS A 19 -15.13 -16.62 8.46
C LYS A 19 -14.42 -17.71 9.24
N VAL A 20 -14.36 -18.93 8.71
CA VAL A 20 -13.63 -20.04 9.34
C VAL A 20 -12.12 -19.86 9.19
N ILE A 21 -11.62 -19.54 8.00
CA ILE A 21 -10.18 -19.46 7.74
C ILE A 21 -9.48 -18.33 8.51
N ALA A 22 -10.24 -17.28 8.87
CA ALA A 22 -9.74 -16.19 9.71
C ALA A 22 -9.22 -16.64 11.08
N PHE A 23 -9.65 -17.81 11.58
CA PHE A 23 -9.14 -18.39 12.83
C PHE A 23 -7.84 -19.20 12.64
N TYR A 24 -7.35 -19.35 11.40
CA TYR A 24 -6.18 -20.17 11.09
C TYR A 24 -5.07 -19.39 10.34
N PRO A 25 -4.57 -18.27 10.89
CA PRO A 25 -3.60 -17.41 10.20
C PRO A 25 -2.26 -18.10 9.91
N GLN A 26 -1.83 -19.01 10.77
CA GLN A 26 -0.62 -19.80 10.55
C GLN A 26 -0.76 -20.74 9.34
N TRP A 27 -1.96 -21.29 9.12
CA TRP A 27 -2.22 -22.15 7.97
C TRP A 27 -2.19 -21.34 6.67
N ILE A 28 -2.77 -20.14 6.67
CA ILE A 28 -2.71 -19.20 5.54
C ILE A 28 -1.26 -18.82 5.23
N GLU A 29 -0.49 -18.42 6.24
CA GLU A 29 0.91 -18.03 6.08
C GLU A 29 1.72 -19.17 5.42
N GLN A 30 1.54 -20.41 5.89
CA GLN A 30 2.32 -21.56 5.42
C GLN A 30 1.87 -22.10 4.06
N ASN A 31 0.56 -22.19 3.80
CA ASN A 31 0.03 -22.92 2.64
C ASN A 31 -0.44 -22.01 1.50
N TYR A 32 -0.95 -20.83 1.83
CA TYR A 32 -1.33 -19.84 0.83
C TYR A 32 -0.18 -18.85 0.59
N SER A 33 0.14 -17.99 1.56
CA SER A 33 1.01 -16.82 1.37
C SER A 33 2.46 -17.17 1.02
N ASN A 34 3.03 -18.24 1.60
CA ASN A 34 4.42 -18.65 1.32
C ASN A 34 4.57 -19.81 0.30
N LYS A 35 3.48 -20.44 -0.16
CA LYS A 35 3.54 -21.56 -1.13
C LYS A 35 2.75 -21.30 -2.40
N LEU A 36 1.41 -21.20 -2.30
CA LEU A 36 0.55 -21.04 -3.48
C LEU A 36 0.65 -19.63 -4.08
N TYR A 37 0.48 -18.59 -3.26
CA TYR A 37 0.47 -17.20 -3.70
C TYR A 37 1.75 -16.76 -4.44
N PRO A 38 2.98 -17.11 -4.00
CA PRO A 38 4.19 -16.72 -4.72
C PRO A 38 4.23 -17.25 -6.15
N SER A 39 3.65 -18.43 -6.41
CA SER A 39 3.54 -19.00 -7.76
C SER A 39 2.53 -18.23 -8.60
N ILE A 40 1.36 -17.91 -8.04
CA ILE A 40 0.33 -17.08 -8.68
C ILE A 40 0.88 -15.69 -9.01
N SER A 41 1.46 -15.01 -8.02
CA SER A 41 2.05 -13.68 -8.16
C SER A 41 3.16 -13.67 -9.21
N ARG A 42 4.08 -14.63 -9.17
CA ARG A 42 5.17 -14.72 -10.17
C ARG A 42 4.62 -14.91 -11.58
N PHE A 43 3.63 -15.79 -11.77
CA PHE A 43 2.99 -15.99 -13.06
C PHE A 43 2.38 -14.68 -13.59
N SER A 44 1.51 -14.04 -12.79
CA SER A 44 0.85 -12.80 -13.18
C SER A 44 1.84 -11.67 -13.46
N ARG A 45 2.81 -11.45 -12.56
CA ARG A 45 3.84 -10.41 -12.72
C ARG A 45 4.76 -10.66 -13.91
N THR A 46 5.01 -11.91 -14.29
CA THR A 46 5.80 -12.23 -15.49
C THR A 46 5.02 -11.85 -16.75
N PHE A 47 3.74 -12.20 -16.80
CA PHE A 47 2.90 -11.92 -17.97
C PHE A 47 2.57 -10.42 -18.11
N PHE A 48 2.00 -9.81 -17.08
CA PHE A 48 1.60 -8.40 -17.12
C PHE A 48 2.79 -7.43 -16.95
N GLY A 49 3.87 -7.87 -16.31
CA GLY A 49 5.09 -7.07 -16.16
C GLY A 49 5.76 -6.70 -17.48
N MET A 50 5.65 -7.56 -18.52
CA MET A 50 6.19 -7.31 -19.86
C MET A 50 5.47 -6.19 -20.62
N ILE A 51 4.21 -5.89 -20.26
CA ILE A 51 3.38 -4.91 -20.96
C ILE A 51 3.71 -3.51 -20.44
N PRO A 52 4.02 -2.50 -21.29
CA PRO A 52 4.57 -1.23 -20.83
C PRO A 52 3.56 -0.28 -20.14
N PHE A 53 2.27 -0.61 -20.19
CA PHE A 53 1.18 0.16 -19.57
C PHE A 53 0.35 -0.71 -18.64
N SER A 54 -0.45 -0.06 -17.79
CA SER A 54 -1.28 -0.70 -16.76
C SER A 54 -2.48 -1.43 -17.37
N ILE A 55 -2.41 -2.75 -17.45
CA ILE A 55 -3.51 -3.59 -17.94
C ILE A 55 -4.65 -3.65 -16.93
N GLY A 56 -4.31 -3.64 -15.64
CA GLY A 56 -5.27 -3.60 -14.54
C GLY A 56 -6.20 -2.38 -14.62
N ASP A 57 -5.67 -1.21 -14.98
CA ASP A 57 -6.51 -0.01 -15.20
C ASP A 57 -7.45 -0.20 -16.40
N CYS A 58 -6.95 -0.77 -17.50
CA CYS A 58 -7.78 -1.07 -18.66
C CYS A 58 -8.91 -2.06 -18.32
N ILE A 59 -8.62 -3.08 -17.51
CA ILE A 59 -9.62 -4.05 -17.04
C ILE A 59 -10.68 -3.35 -16.18
N TYR A 60 -10.28 -2.47 -15.26
CA TYR A 60 -11.23 -1.72 -14.44
C TYR A 60 -12.12 -0.78 -15.25
N VAL A 61 -11.54 -0.03 -16.21
CA VAL A 61 -12.31 0.83 -17.11
C VAL A 61 -13.30 -0.01 -17.95
N ALA A 62 -12.83 -1.12 -18.54
CA ALA A 62 -13.68 -2.02 -19.32
C ALA A 62 -14.81 -2.62 -18.47
N LEU A 63 -14.51 -3.00 -17.22
CA LEU A 63 -15.49 -3.54 -16.28
C LEU A 63 -16.57 -2.50 -15.94
N ILE A 64 -16.17 -1.25 -15.66
CA ILE A 64 -17.12 -0.15 -15.40
C ILE A 64 -18.04 0.05 -16.61
N LEU A 65 -17.49 0.13 -17.81
CA LEU A 65 -18.28 0.29 -19.04
C LEU A 65 -19.24 -0.89 -19.26
N PHE A 66 -18.78 -2.12 -18.99
CA PHE A 66 -19.60 -3.32 -19.09
C PHE A 66 -20.77 -3.30 -18.10
N ILE A 67 -20.51 -2.91 -16.84
CA ILE A 67 -21.55 -2.77 -15.81
C ILE A 67 -22.57 -1.70 -16.21
N LEU A 68 -22.12 -0.52 -16.64
CA LEU A 68 -23.00 0.57 -17.08
C LEU A 68 -23.87 0.14 -18.26
N LYS A 69 -23.27 -0.54 -19.25
CA LYS A 69 -24.01 -1.11 -20.39
C LYS A 69 -25.05 -2.13 -19.94
N TRP A 70 -24.70 -3.04 -19.03
CA TRP A 70 -25.64 -4.04 -18.52
C TRP A 70 -26.84 -3.40 -17.83
N PHE A 71 -26.62 -2.39 -16.97
CA PHE A 71 -27.71 -1.65 -16.34
C PHE A 71 -28.56 -0.89 -17.35
N TRP A 72 -27.93 -0.24 -18.33
CA TRP A 72 -28.64 0.42 -19.41
C TRP A 72 -29.54 -0.55 -20.18
N ASP A 73 -29.03 -1.71 -20.58
CA ASP A 73 -29.78 -2.71 -21.34
C ASP A 73 -30.93 -3.30 -20.52
N LYS A 74 -30.76 -3.48 -19.21
CA LYS A 74 -31.79 -4.03 -18.31
C LYS A 74 -32.79 -3.02 -17.77
N ARG A 75 -32.58 -1.70 -17.97
CA ARG A 75 -33.40 -0.63 -17.37
C ARG A 75 -34.91 -0.78 -17.62
N LYS A 76 -35.31 -1.17 -18.84
CA LYS A 76 -36.72 -1.31 -19.23
C LYS A 76 -37.38 -2.59 -18.69
N THR A 77 -36.59 -3.63 -18.46
CA THR A 77 -37.08 -4.96 -18.04
C THR A 77 -36.79 -5.26 -16.57
N TRP A 78 -36.17 -4.34 -15.83
CA TRP A 78 -35.68 -4.57 -14.48
C TRP A 78 -36.77 -5.07 -13.54
N LYS A 79 -37.91 -4.36 -13.48
CA LYS A 79 -39.04 -4.72 -12.60
C LYS A 79 -39.66 -6.07 -12.97
N LEU A 80 -39.65 -6.45 -14.25
CA LEU A 80 -40.24 -7.71 -14.72
C LEU A 80 -39.30 -8.91 -14.47
N GLN A 81 -37.99 -8.70 -14.57
CA GLN A 81 -36.97 -9.76 -14.50
C GLN A 81 -36.10 -9.67 -13.24
N TRP A 82 -36.55 -8.95 -12.20
CA TRP A 82 -35.75 -8.60 -11.03
C TRP A 82 -35.08 -9.81 -10.37
N LYS A 83 -35.79 -10.94 -10.23
CA LYS A 83 -35.24 -12.18 -9.66
C LYS A 83 -34.06 -12.72 -10.48
N ASN A 84 -34.20 -12.76 -11.81
CA ASN A 84 -33.13 -13.25 -12.69
C ASN A 84 -31.96 -12.27 -12.73
N ASN A 85 -32.22 -10.97 -12.69
CA ASN A 85 -31.17 -9.95 -12.62
C ASN A 85 -30.37 -10.04 -11.31
N ILE A 86 -31.05 -10.19 -10.17
CA ILE A 86 -30.37 -10.40 -8.86
C ILE A 86 -29.52 -11.66 -8.90
N LEU A 87 -30.04 -12.79 -9.41
CA LEU A 87 -29.24 -14.02 -9.53
C LEU A 87 -28.02 -13.84 -10.44
N THR A 88 -28.14 -13.05 -11.50
CA THR A 88 -27.01 -12.72 -12.40
C THR A 88 -25.96 -11.90 -11.67
N VAL A 89 -26.38 -10.86 -10.94
CA VAL A 89 -25.50 -10.01 -10.13
C VAL A 89 -24.79 -10.83 -9.05
N LEU A 90 -25.51 -11.67 -8.31
CA LEU A 90 -24.93 -12.56 -7.30
C LEU A 90 -23.97 -13.59 -7.92
N SER A 91 -24.26 -14.09 -9.13
CA SER A 91 -23.36 -14.99 -9.84
C SER A 91 -22.07 -14.29 -10.23
N PHE A 92 -22.16 -13.06 -10.74
CA PHE A 92 -21.01 -12.23 -11.06
C PHE A 92 -20.14 -11.97 -9.82
N PHE A 93 -20.76 -11.54 -8.70
CA PHE A 93 -20.04 -11.35 -7.44
C PHE A 93 -19.43 -12.64 -6.90
N SER A 94 -20.09 -13.79 -7.04
CA SER A 94 -19.54 -15.10 -6.65
C SER A 94 -18.21 -15.40 -7.33
N VAL A 95 -18.13 -15.17 -8.64
CA VAL A 95 -16.89 -15.38 -9.41
C VAL A 95 -15.85 -14.32 -9.07
N LEU A 96 -16.24 -13.05 -9.00
CA LEU A 96 -15.33 -11.96 -8.67
C LEU A 96 -14.71 -12.14 -7.28
N TYR A 97 -15.53 -12.52 -6.29
CA TYR A 97 -15.11 -12.77 -4.91
C TYR A 97 -14.16 -13.96 -4.81
N PHE A 98 -14.44 -15.04 -5.54
CA PHE A 98 -13.56 -16.21 -5.62
C PHE A 98 -12.19 -15.85 -6.19
N LEU A 99 -12.18 -15.14 -7.32
CA LEU A 99 -10.94 -14.70 -7.97
C LEU A 99 -10.18 -13.73 -7.09
N PHE A 100 -10.84 -12.75 -6.48
CA PHE A 100 -10.21 -11.78 -5.59
C PHE A 100 -9.47 -12.46 -4.44
N HIS A 101 -10.10 -13.43 -3.75
CA HIS A 101 -9.49 -14.14 -2.63
C HIS A 101 -8.36 -15.06 -3.08
N THR A 102 -8.60 -15.85 -4.13
CA THR A 102 -7.64 -16.84 -4.61
C THR A 102 -6.40 -16.20 -5.24
N LEU A 103 -6.57 -15.07 -5.92
CA LEU A 103 -5.47 -14.38 -6.57
C LEU A 103 -4.68 -13.50 -5.60
N TRP A 104 -5.31 -12.96 -4.55
CA TRP A 104 -4.60 -12.12 -3.60
C TRP A 104 -5.19 -12.09 -2.18
N ALA A 105 -6.50 -11.89 -2.02
CA ALA A 105 -7.07 -11.42 -0.74
C ALA A 105 -7.00 -12.41 0.44
N PHE A 106 -6.70 -13.69 0.23
CA PHE A 106 -6.38 -14.57 1.36
C PHE A 106 -5.16 -14.06 2.17
N ASN A 107 -4.32 -13.21 1.57
CA ASN A 107 -3.24 -12.53 2.27
C ASN A 107 -3.69 -11.59 3.41
N TYR A 108 -4.96 -11.18 3.49
CA TYR A 108 -5.48 -10.44 4.66
C TYR A 108 -5.51 -11.28 5.94
N TYR A 109 -5.54 -12.61 5.80
CA TYR A 109 -5.71 -13.54 6.92
C TYR A 109 -4.39 -14.18 7.36
N ARG A 110 -3.25 -13.66 6.88
CA ARG A 110 -1.94 -14.21 7.18
C ARG A 110 -1.48 -13.82 8.59
N GLN A 111 -0.44 -14.47 9.07
CA GLN A 111 0.17 -14.14 10.35
C GLN A 111 0.73 -12.70 10.32
N PRO A 112 0.47 -11.87 11.35
CA PRO A 112 1.00 -10.51 11.40
C PRO A 112 2.53 -10.46 11.39
N LEU A 113 3.08 -9.44 10.73
CA LEU A 113 4.52 -9.28 10.52
C LEU A 113 5.30 -9.12 11.83
N PHE A 114 4.74 -8.43 12.82
CA PHE A 114 5.43 -8.25 14.11
C PHE A 114 5.69 -9.60 14.81
N GLU A 115 4.82 -10.61 14.64
CA GLU A 115 5.06 -11.95 15.17
C GLU A 115 6.16 -12.67 14.40
N LYS A 116 6.11 -12.57 13.05
CA LYS A 116 7.10 -13.16 12.15
C LYS A 116 8.51 -12.60 12.38
N MET A 117 8.60 -11.33 12.74
CA MET A 117 9.87 -10.63 12.98
C MET A 117 10.23 -10.52 14.47
N HIS A 118 9.42 -11.08 15.37
CA HIS A 118 9.59 -10.97 16.82
C HIS A 118 9.74 -9.52 17.33
N ILE A 119 8.98 -8.60 16.73
CA ILE A 119 8.94 -7.18 17.08
C ILE A 119 7.89 -6.98 18.19
N GLN A 120 8.26 -6.26 19.25
CA GLN A 120 7.32 -5.88 20.30
C GLN A 120 6.32 -4.82 19.81
N LYS A 121 5.13 -4.76 20.42
CA LYS A 121 4.08 -3.81 20.02
C LYS A 121 4.19 -2.46 20.71
N GLU A 122 4.63 -2.45 21.95
CA GLU A 122 4.50 -1.28 22.83
C GLU A 122 5.82 -0.49 22.89
N TYR A 123 5.70 0.84 22.83
CA TYR A 123 6.79 1.77 23.04
C TYR A 123 6.34 2.91 23.97
N SER A 124 7.29 3.52 24.65
CA SER A 124 7.03 4.70 25.50
C SER A 124 7.13 5.99 24.70
N LYS A 125 6.51 7.08 25.19
CA LYS A 125 6.69 8.42 24.60
C LYS A 125 8.16 8.81 24.47
N ALA A 126 9.00 8.39 25.42
CA ALA A 126 10.45 8.62 25.35
C ALA A 126 11.10 7.89 24.17
N ASP A 127 10.67 6.66 23.87
CA ASP A 127 11.14 5.90 22.71
C ASP A 127 10.78 6.60 21.40
N LEU A 128 9.55 7.10 21.27
CA LEU A 128 9.11 7.86 20.08
C LEU A 128 9.95 9.12 19.86
N ILE A 129 10.18 9.91 20.92
CA ILE A 129 11.00 11.13 20.83
C ILE A 129 12.45 10.78 20.45
N ALA A 130 13.05 9.80 21.12
CA ALA A 130 14.43 9.38 20.87
C ALA A 130 14.59 8.83 19.44
N PHE A 131 13.67 8.00 18.97
CA PHE A 131 13.66 7.49 17.60
C PHE A 131 13.49 8.62 16.58
N THR A 132 12.59 9.56 16.84
CA THR A 132 12.36 10.73 15.96
C THR A 132 13.62 11.59 15.84
N GLN A 133 14.33 11.83 16.95
CA GLN A 133 15.59 12.60 16.92
C GLN A 133 16.68 11.90 16.09
N LYS A 134 16.77 10.55 16.15
CA LYS A 134 17.66 9.78 15.28
C LYS A 134 17.25 9.90 13.81
N LEU A 135 15.95 9.80 13.50
CA LEU A 135 15.43 10.01 12.15
C LEU A 135 15.74 11.41 11.62
N ILE A 136 15.60 12.46 12.42
CA ILE A 136 15.95 13.84 12.02
C ILE A 136 17.42 13.93 11.67
N THR A 137 18.29 13.42 12.54
CA THR A 137 19.74 13.44 12.31
C THR A 137 20.09 12.75 10.99
N LYS A 138 19.50 11.57 10.73
CA LYS A 138 19.73 10.81 9.50
C LYS A 138 19.18 11.51 8.26
N THR A 139 17.95 12.02 8.34
CA THR A 139 17.27 12.70 7.23
C THR A 139 17.99 14.01 6.87
N ASN A 140 18.37 14.81 7.87
CA ASN A 140 19.16 16.03 7.68
C ASN A 140 20.53 15.73 7.04
N THR A 141 21.20 14.65 7.48
CA THR A 141 22.49 14.24 6.93
C THR A 141 22.37 13.91 5.45
N ILE A 142 21.39 13.07 5.07
CA ILE A 142 21.15 12.71 3.66
C ILE A 142 20.71 13.94 2.86
N HIS A 143 19.83 14.77 3.42
CA HIS A 143 19.42 16.03 2.79
C HIS A 143 20.62 16.92 2.45
N GLY A 144 21.54 17.12 3.40
CA GLY A 144 22.77 17.91 3.18
C GLY A 144 23.74 17.32 2.15
N GLN A 145 23.63 16.03 1.83
CA GLN A 145 24.38 15.40 0.74
C GLN A 145 23.70 15.56 -0.62
N LEU A 146 22.38 15.80 -0.63
CA LEU A 146 21.57 15.93 -1.85
C LEU A 146 21.33 17.39 -2.27
N THR A 147 21.51 18.35 -1.36
CA THR A 147 21.28 19.77 -1.63
C THR A 147 22.50 20.62 -1.30
N GLN A 148 22.62 21.78 -1.95
CA GLN A 148 23.71 22.74 -1.70
C GLN A 148 23.53 23.53 -0.40
N ASN A 149 22.32 23.54 0.16
CA ASN A 149 21.90 24.34 1.31
C ASN A 149 20.71 23.65 2.02
N ASP A 150 20.67 23.73 3.34
CA ASP A 150 19.58 23.22 4.19
C ASP A 150 18.19 23.77 3.86
N SER A 151 18.13 24.93 3.20
CA SER A 151 16.89 25.66 2.93
C SER A 151 16.27 25.32 1.58
N LEU A 152 16.96 24.55 0.74
CA LEU A 152 16.45 24.10 -0.56
C LEU A 152 15.80 22.73 -0.41
N LYS A 153 14.65 22.52 -1.06
CA LYS A 153 14.02 21.20 -1.10
C LYS A 153 14.86 20.21 -1.94
N VAL A 154 14.74 18.92 -1.66
CA VAL A 154 15.34 17.89 -2.52
C VAL A 154 14.56 17.80 -3.83
N VAL A 155 15.26 17.89 -4.96
CA VAL A 155 14.71 17.70 -6.30
C VAL A 155 15.24 16.39 -6.87
N PHE A 156 14.33 15.48 -7.20
CA PHE A 156 14.67 14.13 -7.66
C PHE A 156 15.06 14.16 -9.16
N PRO A 157 16.20 13.58 -9.55
CA PRO A 157 16.70 13.61 -10.92
C PRO A 157 16.19 12.43 -11.78
N TYR A 158 15.19 11.68 -11.31
CA TYR A 158 14.76 10.43 -11.91
C TYR A 158 13.33 10.51 -12.47
N THR A 159 13.10 9.80 -13.56
CA THR A 159 11.73 9.53 -14.03
C THR A 159 11.09 8.42 -13.20
N GLN A 160 9.77 8.33 -13.23
CA GLN A 160 9.01 7.29 -12.53
C GLN A 160 9.44 5.87 -12.95
N GLU A 161 9.70 5.63 -14.24
CA GLU A 161 10.13 4.32 -14.74
C GLU A 161 11.52 3.94 -14.23
N LYS A 162 12.41 4.93 -14.08
CA LYS A 162 13.73 4.72 -13.48
C LYS A 162 13.59 4.37 -11.99
N VAL A 163 12.68 5.03 -11.27
CA VAL A 163 12.36 4.69 -9.87
C VAL A 163 11.88 3.25 -9.73
N PHE A 164 10.97 2.79 -10.59
CA PHE A 164 10.48 1.41 -10.55
C PHE A 164 11.61 0.38 -10.62
N LYS A 165 12.60 0.59 -11.49
CA LYS A 165 13.74 -0.31 -11.64
C LYS A 165 14.72 -0.23 -10.47
N MET A 166 15.04 0.99 -10.02
CA MET A 166 16.02 1.22 -8.96
C MET A 166 15.52 0.78 -7.57
N ASN A 167 14.21 0.76 -7.33
CA ASN A 167 13.63 0.24 -6.09
C ASN A 167 13.93 -1.25 -5.85
N VAL A 168 14.16 -2.01 -6.91
CA VAL A 168 14.55 -3.43 -6.80
C VAL A 168 15.86 -3.59 -6.01
N SER A 169 16.79 -2.63 -6.07
CA SER A 169 18.04 -2.72 -5.28
C SER A 169 17.79 -2.71 -3.77
N GLY A 170 16.85 -1.87 -3.32
CA GLY A 170 16.43 -1.80 -1.92
C GLY A 170 15.91 -3.14 -1.41
N TYR A 171 15.06 -3.81 -2.20
CA TYR A 171 14.58 -5.15 -1.87
C TYR A 171 15.66 -6.22 -1.92
N ASN A 172 16.56 -6.19 -2.91
CA ASN A 172 17.68 -7.12 -2.99
C ASN A 172 18.58 -7.02 -1.76
N ASN A 173 18.85 -5.80 -1.29
CA ASN A 173 19.63 -5.57 -0.07
C ASN A 173 18.87 -5.97 1.19
N LEU A 174 17.57 -5.68 1.27
CA LEU A 174 16.72 -6.07 2.38
C LEU A 174 16.62 -7.61 2.52
N ALA A 175 16.53 -8.32 1.39
CA ALA A 175 16.43 -9.78 1.35
C ALA A 175 17.68 -10.49 1.90
N LYS A 176 18.85 -9.84 1.92
CA LYS A 176 20.08 -10.39 2.52
C LYS A 176 19.92 -10.62 4.04
N THR A 177 19.18 -9.75 4.72
CA THR A 177 18.91 -9.89 6.16
C THR A 177 17.55 -10.53 6.43
N HIS A 178 16.58 -10.32 5.55
CA HIS A 178 15.21 -10.80 5.69
C HIS A 178 14.77 -11.56 4.42
N PRO A 179 15.17 -12.84 4.23
CA PRO A 179 14.98 -13.57 2.97
C PRO A 179 13.51 -13.68 2.51
N TYR A 180 12.56 -13.59 3.43
CA TYR A 180 11.12 -13.57 3.12
C TYR A 180 10.63 -12.29 2.43
N PHE A 181 11.48 -11.25 2.29
CA PHE A 181 11.21 -10.05 1.48
C PHE A 181 11.87 -10.11 0.09
N THR A 182 12.20 -11.30 -0.41
CA THR A 182 12.77 -11.47 -1.75
C THR A 182 11.79 -11.03 -2.84
N PHE A 183 12.16 -10.01 -3.60
CA PHE A 183 11.40 -9.51 -4.75
C PHE A 183 12.06 -9.95 -6.06
N THR A 184 11.32 -10.59 -6.98
CA THR A 184 11.91 -11.25 -8.16
C THR A 184 11.49 -10.66 -9.51
N THR A 185 10.22 -10.29 -9.68
CA THR A 185 9.69 -9.89 -11.00
C THR A 185 9.04 -8.50 -10.95
N LEU A 186 9.62 -7.50 -11.63
CA LEU A 186 9.03 -6.16 -11.64
C LEU A 186 7.71 -6.14 -12.41
N SER A 187 6.64 -5.63 -11.77
CA SER A 187 5.35 -5.40 -12.42
C SER A 187 4.68 -4.13 -11.88
N THR A 188 5.49 -3.10 -11.66
CA THR A 188 5.03 -1.77 -11.28
C THR A 188 4.72 -0.95 -12.52
N LYS A 189 3.61 -0.21 -12.52
CA LYS A 189 3.12 0.58 -13.65
C LYS A 189 2.71 1.96 -13.19
N LYS A 190 2.90 2.95 -14.08
CA LYS A 190 2.18 4.22 -13.95
C LYS A 190 0.69 3.94 -14.14
N SER A 191 -0.13 4.40 -13.21
CA SER A 191 -1.58 4.24 -13.37
C SER A 191 -2.09 5.15 -14.48
N LEU A 192 -2.84 4.58 -15.44
CA LEU A 192 -3.56 5.31 -16.49
C LEU A 192 -4.70 6.17 -15.92
N VAL A 193 -5.12 5.91 -14.68
CA VAL A 193 -6.17 6.65 -13.97
C VAL A 193 -5.62 7.49 -12.82
N SER A 194 -4.38 7.99 -12.94
CA SER A 194 -3.72 8.78 -11.88
C SER A 194 -4.48 10.05 -11.47
N ILE A 195 -5.17 10.73 -12.40
CA ILE A 195 -5.99 11.91 -12.06
C ILE A 195 -7.16 11.52 -11.14
N PRO A 196 -8.00 10.52 -11.50
CA PRO A 196 -8.97 9.96 -10.56
C PRO A 196 -8.35 9.55 -9.22
N LEU A 197 -7.22 8.83 -9.22
CA LEU A 197 -6.55 8.42 -7.97
C LEU A 197 -6.23 9.62 -7.07
N SER A 198 -5.73 10.73 -7.64
CA SER A 198 -5.44 11.95 -6.87
C SER A 198 -6.70 12.54 -6.22
N TYR A 199 -7.83 12.62 -6.94
CA TYR A 199 -9.10 13.10 -6.37
C TYR A 199 -9.68 12.18 -5.29
N MET A 200 -9.32 10.90 -5.34
CA MET A 200 -9.70 9.90 -4.35
C MET A 200 -8.74 9.83 -3.16
N GLY A 201 -7.59 10.53 -3.21
CA GLY A 201 -6.59 10.52 -2.14
C GLY A 201 -5.59 9.36 -2.16
N PHE A 202 -5.45 8.63 -3.28
CA PHE A 202 -4.58 7.45 -3.37
C PHE A 202 -3.25 7.73 -4.10
N GLY A 203 -2.15 7.34 -3.46
CA GLY A 203 -0.79 7.38 -4.04
C GLY A 203 -0.47 6.17 -4.94
N GLY A 204 -1.18 5.06 -4.75
CA GLY A 204 -1.01 3.83 -5.49
C GLY A 204 -2.05 2.80 -5.04
N TYR A 205 -2.06 1.67 -5.73
CA TYR A 205 -2.78 0.48 -5.31
C TYR A 205 -2.24 -0.77 -6.03
N LEU A 206 -2.44 -1.93 -5.42
CA LEU A 206 -2.25 -3.22 -6.09
C LEU A 206 -3.54 -3.65 -6.80
N ASN A 207 -3.47 -3.99 -8.09
CA ASN A 207 -4.56 -4.72 -8.73
C ASN A 207 -4.47 -6.22 -8.38
N PRO A 208 -5.46 -6.78 -7.64
CA PRO A 208 -5.41 -8.17 -7.19
C PRO A 208 -5.63 -9.19 -8.32
N PHE A 209 -6.13 -8.78 -9.49
CA PHE A 209 -6.40 -9.66 -10.63
C PHE A 209 -5.22 -9.78 -11.58
N THR A 210 -4.43 -8.70 -11.76
CA THR A 210 -3.23 -8.70 -12.61
C THR A 210 -1.93 -8.75 -11.81
N ASN A 211 -1.99 -8.51 -10.49
CA ASN A 211 -0.84 -8.36 -9.61
C ASN A 211 0.11 -7.21 -10.04
N GLU A 212 -0.40 -6.23 -10.80
CA GLU A 212 0.32 -4.99 -11.10
C GLU A 212 0.25 -4.04 -9.90
N ALA A 213 1.39 -3.43 -9.56
CA ALA A 213 1.46 -2.32 -8.63
C ALA A 213 1.25 -1.02 -9.42
N GLN A 214 0.06 -0.45 -9.38
CA GLN A 214 -0.27 0.80 -10.05
C GLN A 214 0.01 1.98 -9.15
N VAL A 215 0.88 2.87 -9.61
CA VAL A 215 1.28 4.04 -8.82
C VAL A 215 0.75 5.30 -9.48
N ASN A 216 0.18 6.18 -8.67
CA ASN A 216 -0.22 7.52 -9.09
C ASN A 216 1.05 8.30 -9.48
N TYR A 217 1.29 8.46 -10.77
CA TYR A 217 2.54 9.06 -11.26
C TYR A 217 2.60 10.59 -11.07
N LEU A 218 1.52 11.21 -10.58
CA LEU A 218 1.41 12.65 -10.38
C LEU A 218 1.92 13.11 -9.02
N ILE A 219 2.02 12.21 -8.03
CA ILE A 219 2.47 12.58 -6.68
C ILE A 219 3.93 13.09 -6.72
N PRO A 220 4.33 13.95 -5.76
CA PRO A 220 5.68 14.51 -5.75
C PRO A 220 6.78 13.45 -5.71
N MET A 221 7.81 13.64 -6.53
CA MET A 221 8.88 12.66 -6.72
C MET A 221 9.68 12.33 -5.46
N TYR A 222 9.68 13.20 -4.44
CA TYR A 222 10.41 12.92 -3.22
C TYR A 222 9.77 11.81 -2.37
N GLY A 223 8.45 11.65 -2.42
CA GLY A 223 7.71 10.55 -1.77
C GLY A 223 7.51 9.35 -2.69
N PHE A 224 7.64 9.54 -4.00
CA PHE A 224 7.30 8.53 -5.01
C PHE A 224 8.03 7.18 -4.83
N PRO A 225 9.35 7.10 -4.57
CA PRO A 225 10.02 5.82 -4.33
C PRO A 225 9.46 5.03 -3.15
N ALA A 226 9.16 5.70 -2.03
CA ALA A 226 8.58 5.06 -0.86
C ALA A 226 7.18 4.51 -1.16
N THR A 227 6.34 5.27 -1.88
CA THR A 227 5.04 4.78 -2.36
C THR A 227 5.18 3.56 -3.28
N VAL A 228 6.13 3.58 -4.22
CA VAL A 228 6.39 2.42 -5.07
C VAL A 228 6.81 1.19 -4.25
N ASN A 229 7.70 1.36 -3.27
CA ASN A 229 8.11 0.26 -2.40
C ASN A 229 6.92 -0.27 -1.57
N HIS A 230 6.05 0.60 -1.08
CA HIS A 230 4.80 0.18 -0.44
C HIS A 230 3.98 -0.74 -1.36
N GLU A 231 3.71 -0.34 -2.60
CA GLU A 231 2.93 -1.17 -3.53
C GLU A 231 3.65 -2.48 -3.92
N MET A 232 4.99 -2.46 -3.97
CA MET A 232 5.79 -3.68 -4.16
C MET A 232 5.65 -4.65 -2.97
N ALA A 233 5.46 -4.16 -1.75
CA ALA A 233 5.17 -5.01 -0.59
C ALA A 233 3.81 -5.71 -0.75
N HIS A 234 2.80 -5.01 -1.27
CA HIS A 234 1.52 -5.64 -1.64
C HIS A 234 1.67 -6.73 -2.71
N GLN A 235 2.53 -6.53 -3.71
CA GLN A 235 2.84 -7.58 -4.70
C GLN A 235 3.45 -8.84 -4.06
N MET A 236 4.20 -8.69 -2.97
CA MET A 236 4.72 -9.83 -2.21
C MET A 236 3.68 -10.49 -1.28
N GLY A 237 2.44 -10.00 -1.31
CA GLY A 237 1.31 -10.58 -0.59
C GLY A 237 1.17 -10.07 0.83
N TYR A 238 1.81 -8.97 1.20
CA TYR A 238 1.51 -8.29 2.46
C TYR A 238 0.27 -7.44 2.24
N ALA A 239 -0.81 -7.70 2.98
CA ALA A 239 -2.06 -6.97 2.78
C ALA A 239 -2.20 -5.78 3.74
N SER A 240 -1.59 -5.84 4.92
CA SER A 240 -1.65 -4.77 5.92
C SER A 240 -0.94 -3.50 5.43
N GLU A 241 -1.64 -2.36 5.47
CA GLU A 241 -1.10 -1.05 5.07
C GLU A 241 0.09 -0.64 5.96
N SER A 242 0.00 -0.92 7.26
CA SER A 242 1.08 -0.64 8.22
C SER A 242 2.32 -1.50 7.94
N GLU A 243 2.13 -2.76 7.58
CA GLU A 243 3.22 -3.66 7.21
C GLU A 243 3.84 -3.25 5.88
N CYS A 244 3.03 -2.84 4.91
CA CYS A 244 3.52 -2.37 3.62
C CYS A 244 4.28 -1.05 3.74
N ASN A 245 3.82 -0.11 4.58
CA ASN A 245 4.59 1.08 4.95
C ASN A 245 5.92 0.71 5.62
N PHE A 246 5.92 -0.23 6.56
CA PHE A 246 7.13 -0.66 7.24
C PHE A 246 8.13 -1.34 6.29
N ILE A 247 7.68 -2.29 5.48
CA ILE A 247 8.50 -2.97 4.47
C ILE A 247 9.00 -1.97 3.44
N GLY A 248 8.14 -1.06 2.99
CA GLY A 248 8.47 -0.02 2.02
C GLY A 248 9.53 0.94 2.56
N PHE A 249 9.43 1.33 3.82
CA PHE A 249 10.47 2.08 4.53
C PHE A 249 11.78 1.30 4.56
N LEU A 250 11.77 0.04 5.02
CA LEU A 250 12.98 -0.79 5.10
C LEU A 250 13.67 -0.96 3.74
N ALA A 251 12.90 -1.23 2.68
CA ALA A 251 13.43 -1.34 1.32
C ALA A 251 14.03 -0.01 0.84
N SER A 252 13.37 1.12 1.15
CA SER A 252 13.85 2.46 0.77
C SER A 252 15.19 2.78 1.44
N VAL A 253 15.33 2.55 2.75
CA VAL A 253 16.58 2.85 3.48
C VAL A 253 17.70 1.85 3.24
N LYS A 254 17.39 0.65 2.70
CA LYS A 254 18.38 -0.33 2.22
C LYS A 254 18.77 -0.13 0.76
N ASN A 255 18.22 0.86 0.06
CA ASN A 255 18.62 1.18 -1.30
C ASN A 255 20.02 1.81 -1.32
N ASP A 256 20.79 1.57 -2.38
CA ASP A 256 22.14 2.11 -2.53
C ASP A 256 22.15 3.61 -2.86
N ASP A 257 21.02 4.13 -3.38
CA ASP A 257 20.89 5.53 -3.80
C ASP A 257 20.29 6.42 -2.71
N LEU A 258 20.95 7.56 -2.44
CA LEU A 258 20.58 8.51 -1.39
C LEU A 258 19.19 9.13 -1.58
N TYR A 259 18.71 9.31 -2.82
CA TYR A 259 17.36 9.83 -3.06
C TYR A 259 16.29 8.85 -2.56
N PHE A 260 16.53 7.55 -2.69
CA PHE A 260 15.61 6.51 -2.23
C PHE A 260 15.62 6.40 -0.71
N GLN A 261 16.82 6.47 -0.10
CA GLN A 261 16.94 6.55 1.34
C GLN A 261 16.24 7.80 1.90
N TYR A 262 16.44 8.97 1.26
CA TYR A 262 15.76 10.21 1.63
C TYR A 262 14.24 10.05 1.57
N SER A 263 13.70 9.45 0.51
CA SER A 263 12.27 9.18 0.38
C SER A 263 11.72 8.37 1.56
N GLY A 264 12.41 7.29 1.94
CA GLY A 264 12.03 6.46 3.09
C GLY A 264 12.13 7.18 4.43
N TYR A 265 13.28 7.80 4.72
CA TYR A 265 13.49 8.51 5.99
C TYR A 265 12.57 9.74 6.12
N SER A 266 12.33 10.48 5.04
CA SER A 266 11.41 11.62 5.02
C SER A 266 9.96 11.19 5.28
N LEU A 267 9.51 10.08 4.69
CA LEU A 267 8.20 9.51 4.99
C LEU A 267 8.08 9.16 6.48
N ALA A 268 9.01 8.37 7.00
CA ALA A 268 9.01 7.96 8.41
C ALA A 268 9.03 9.16 9.36
N LEU A 269 9.88 10.15 9.08
CA LEU A 269 9.99 11.36 9.87
C LEU A 269 8.67 12.14 9.90
N ASN A 270 7.99 12.29 8.75
CA ASN A 270 6.71 13.00 8.68
C ASN A 270 5.64 12.33 9.56
N TYR A 271 5.55 11.00 9.55
CA TYR A 271 4.63 10.27 10.41
C TYR A 271 4.97 10.41 11.90
N CYS A 272 6.24 10.25 12.29
CA CYS A 272 6.66 10.42 13.68
C CYS A 272 6.39 11.85 14.19
N LEU A 273 6.68 12.87 13.38
CA LEU A 273 6.35 14.27 13.69
C LEU A 273 4.84 14.48 13.84
N GLY A 274 4.03 13.85 12.99
CA GLY A 274 2.57 13.87 13.07
C GLY A 274 2.05 13.25 14.37
N THR A 275 2.57 12.08 14.77
CA THR A 275 2.23 11.42 16.03
C THR A 275 2.59 12.30 17.23
N ILE A 276 3.82 12.84 17.27
CA ILE A 276 4.24 13.74 18.37
C ILE A 276 3.37 15.00 18.41
N ARG A 277 2.99 15.56 17.25
CA ARG A 277 2.11 16.74 17.21
C ARG A 277 0.73 16.45 17.81
N ALA A 278 0.18 15.27 17.56
CA ALA A 278 -1.11 14.85 18.10
C ALA A 278 -1.06 14.63 19.63
N GLU A 279 0.07 14.15 20.15
CA GLU A 279 0.25 13.86 21.58
C GLU A 279 0.77 15.05 22.42
N ASP A 280 1.65 15.88 21.86
CA ASP A 280 2.37 16.95 22.56
C ASP A 280 2.87 18.04 21.59
N GLU A 281 2.02 19.04 21.36
CA GLU A 281 2.31 20.15 20.46
C GLU A 281 3.55 20.96 20.86
N LYS A 282 3.84 21.09 22.16
CA LYS A 282 5.01 21.84 22.65
C LYS A 282 6.30 21.12 22.29
N THR A 283 6.35 19.80 22.54
CA THR A 283 7.50 18.96 22.17
C THR A 283 7.68 18.94 20.65
N PHE A 284 6.59 18.79 19.89
CA PHE A 284 6.62 18.88 18.43
C PHE A 284 7.27 20.19 17.94
N LYS A 285 6.81 21.36 18.42
CA LYS A 285 7.35 22.67 18.01
C LYS A 285 8.84 22.81 18.31
N ASN A 286 9.34 22.19 19.37
CA ASN A 286 10.76 22.22 19.72
C ASN A 286 11.59 21.31 18.81
N ILE A 287 11.11 20.09 18.56
CA ILE A 287 11.79 19.11 17.68
C ILE A 287 11.77 19.58 16.22
N LEU A 288 10.67 20.19 15.75
CA LEU A 288 10.56 20.65 14.37
C LEU A 288 11.65 21.65 13.98
N LYS A 289 12.14 22.47 14.93
CA LYS A 289 13.21 23.44 14.71
C LYS A 289 14.55 22.80 14.36
N THR A 290 14.74 21.51 14.64
CA THR A 290 15.97 20.79 14.30
C THR A 290 15.91 20.11 12.94
N VAL A 291 14.77 20.18 12.24
CA VAL A 291 14.60 19.67 10.88
C VAL A 291 15.07 20.71 9.87
N HIS A 292 15.84 20.32 8.84
CA HIS A 292 16.23 21.24 7.78
C HIS A 292 15.01 21.87 7.08
N PRO A 293 14.99 23.19 6.83
CA PRO A 293 13.84 23.86 6.20
C PRO A 293 13.48 23.31 4.81
N GLY A 294 14.45 22.81 4.05
CA GLY A 294 14.26 22.17 2.75
C GLY A 294 13.40 20.89 2.81
N ILE A 295 13.52 20.11 3.88
CA ILE A 295 12.67 18.94 4.13
C ILE A 295 11.21 19.39 4.34
N LEU A 296 11.01 20.45 5.13
CA LEU A 296 9.69 21.03 5.37
C LEU A 296 9.07 21.57 4.07
N LYS A 297 9.88 22.08 3.13
CA LYS A 297 9.41 22.47 1.79
C LYS A 297 8.96 21.28 0.95
N ASN A 298 9.59 20.11 1.06
CA ASN A 298 9.05 18.90 0.43
C ASN A 298 7.72 18.47 1.07
N TYR A 299 7.57 18.56 2.40
CA TYR A 299 6.27 18.32 3.05
C TYR A 299 5.19 19.29 2.58
N GLN A 300 5.54 20.57 2.41
CA GLN A 300 4.64 21.56 1.83
C GLN A 300 4.27 21.21 0.39
N GLU A 301 5.24 20.80 -0.45
CA GLU A 301 4.99 20.36 -1.82
C GLU A 301 3.99 19.19 -1.91
N ASN A 302 4.04 18.25 -0.98
CA ASN A 302 3.04 17.18 -0.89
C ASN A 302 1.67 17.70 -0.41
N THR A 303 1.66 18.57 0.59
CA THR A 303 0.43 19.21 1.07
C THR A 303 -0.26 20.00 -0.06
N ASP A 304 0.50 20.80 -0.81
CA ASP A 304 0.00 21.59 -1.93
C ASP A 304 -0.55 20.70 -3.06
N PHE A 305 0.13 19.58 -3.33
CA PHE A 305 -0.35 18.59 -4.29
C PHE A 305 -1.72 18.03 -3.89
N TRP A 306 -1.87 17.52 -2.65
CA TRP A 306 -3.14 16.92 -2.23
C TRP A 306 -4.26 17.97 -2.10
N ASN A 307 -3.95 19.18 -1.61
CA ASN A 307 -4.91 20.27 -1.54
C ASN A 307 -5.46 20.65 -2.92
N LYS A 308 -4.64 20.55 -3.99
CA LYS A 308 -5.10 20.79 -5.37
C LYS A 308 -6.17 19.80 -5.84
N TYR A 309 -6.17 18.58 -5.30
CA TYR A 309 -7.10 17.51 -5.66
C TYR A 309 -8.16 17.24 -4.57
N GLN A 310 -8.23 18.07 -3.54
CA GLN A 310 -9.20 17.91 -2.47
C GLN A 310 -10.63 17.93 -3.05
N SER A 311 -11.43 16.92 -2.70
CA SER A 311 -12.79 16.82 -3.18
C SER A 311 -13.69 16.04 -2.21
N PRO A 312 -15.02 16.24 -2.22
CA PRO A 312 -15.93 15.39 -1.45
C PRO A 312 -15.84 13.89 -1.80
N LEU A 313 -15.34 13.57 -3.00
CA LEU A 313 -15.11 12.18 -3.40
C LEU A 313 -14.07 11.52 -2.50
N GLU A 314 -13.01 12.24 -2.12
CA GLU A 314 -11.98 11.75 -1.21
C GLU A 314 -12.60 11.20 0.08
N THR A 315 -13.50 11.97 0.73
CA THR A 315 -14.20 11.52 1.94
C THR A 315 -15.04 10.27 1.70
N ALA A 316 -15.77 10.20 0.58
CA ALA A 316 -16.59 9.04 0.25
C ALA A 316 -15.72 7.78 0.00
N PHE A 317 -14.60 7.93 -0.69
CA PHE A 317 -13.67 6.84 -0.94
C PHE A 317 -12.92 6.40 0.30
N HIS A 318 -12.50 7.32 1.18
CA HIS A 318 -11.94 6.96 2.49
C HIS A 318 -12.93 6.16 3.32
N LEU A 319 -14.20 6.58 3.40
CA LEU A 319 -15.23 5.80 4.12
C LEU A 319 -15.43 4.41 3.51
N PHE A 320 -15.47 4.30 2.18
CA PHE A 320 -15.57 3.01 1.50
C PHE A 320 -14.36 2.12 1.79
N TYR A 321 -13.15 2.67 1.65
CA TYR A 321 -11.91 1.92 1.79
C TYR A 321 -11.65 1.52 3.25
N ASP A 322 -11.92 2.40 4.21
CA ASP A 322 -11.87 2.11 5.65
C ASP A 322 -12.75 0.90 6.02
N ASN A 323 -14.00 0.89 5.53
CA ASN A 323 -14.89 -0.25 5.74
C ASN A 323 -14.41 -1.52 5.05
N PHE A 324 -13.89 -1.39 3.82
CA PHE A 324 -13.31 -2.52 3.09
C PHE A 324 -12.14 -3.14 3.85
N LEU A 325 -11.21 -2.35 4.38
CA LEU A 325 -10.09 -2.81 5.17
C LEU A 325 -10.57 -3.51 6.46
N LYS A 326 -11.53 -2.90 7.18
CA LYS A 326 -12.12 -3.48 8.40
C LYS A 326 -12.82 -4.82 8.15
N MET A 327 -13.51 -4.96 7.03
CA MET A 327 -14.13 -6.22 6.61
C MET A 327 -13.08 -7.31 6.31
N ASN A 328 -11.88 -6.92 5.91
CA ASN A 328 -10.75 -7.79 5.56
C ASN A 328 -9.68 -7.84 6.68
N GLN A 329 -10.11 -7.93 7.94
CA GLN A 329 -9.22 -8.15 9.11
C GLN A 329 -8.26 -7.00 9.49
N GLN A 330 -8.37 -5.82 8.87
CA GLN A 330 -7.63 -4.63 9.32
C GLN A 330 -8.50 -3.77 10.24
N LYS A 331 -8.49 -4.07 11.54
CA LYS A 331 -9.40 -3.47 12.53
C LYS A 331 -9.36 -1.93 12.57
N ASP A 332 -8.20 -1.35 12.34
CA ASP A 332 -7.99 0.09 12.38
C ASP A 332 -8.27 0.79 11.04
N GLY A 333 -8.61 0.03 9.99
CA GLY A 333 -8.90 0.57 8.66
C GLY A 333 -7.81 1.52 8.16
N ILE A 334 -8.19 2.72 7.71
CA ILE A 334 -7.24 3.70 7.17
C ILE A 334 -6.32 4.29 8.24
N ASP A 335 -6.71 4.30 9.51
CA ASP A 335 -5.82 4.79 10.57
C ASP A 335 -4.60 3.86 10.78
N SER A 336 -4.65 2.64 10.25
CA SER A 336 -3.55 1.67 10.30
C SER A 336 -2.28 2.18 9.61
N TYR A 337 -2.37 3.08 8.63
CA TYR A 337 -1.20 3.63 7.93
C TYR A 337 -0.18 4.25 8.89
N SER A 338 -0.64 4.84 10.00
CA SER A 338 0.22 5.47 11.01
C SER A 338 0.92 4.45 11.93
N LYS A 339 0.37 3.23 12.08
CA LYS A 339 0.85 2.20 13.02
C LYS A 339 2.17 1.55 12.62
N PHE A 340 2.69 1.82 11.43
CA PHE A 340 4.04 1.37 11.08
C PHE A 340 5.11 2.09 11.93
N VAL A 341 4.80 3.25 12.53
CA VAL A 341 5.66 3.91 13.52
C VAL A 341 5.96 2.96 14.68
N ASP A 342 4.96 2.23 15.17
CA ASP A 342 5.10 1.22 16.24
C ASP A 342 6.10 0.12 15.83
N LEU A 343 5.98 -0.37 14.59
CA LEU A 343 6.89 -1.37 14.02
C LEU A 343 8.33 -0.82 13.91
N MET A 344 8.49 0.40 13.42
CA MET A 344 9.80 1.05 13.27
C MET A 344 10.50 1.24 14.60
N ILE A 345 9.83 1.86 15.59
CA ILE A 345 10.44 2.14 16.89
C ILE A 345 10.93 0.86 17.53
N ASN A 346 10.10 -0.19 17.55
CA ASN A 346 10.45 -1.45 18.18
C ASN A 346 11.52 -2.23 17.40
N TYR A 347 11.51 -2.16 16.06
CA TYR A 347 12.54 -2.79 15.22
C TYR A 347 13.94 -2.17 15.44
N TYR A 348 14.01 -0.84 15.58
CA TYR A 348 15.28 -0.13 15.82
C TYR A 348 15.64 0.02 17.30
N ARG A 349 14.77 -0.42 18.22
CA ARG A 349 15.11 -0.53 19.64
C ARG A 349 16.01 -1.75 19.91
N THR A 350 15.85 -2.82 19.14
CA THR A 350 16.64 -4.05 19.25
C THR A 350 17.85 -4.09 18.30
N SER A 351 17.98 -3.11 17.40
CA SER A 351 19.06 -2.98 16.43
C SER A 351 19.86 -1.70 16.67
N ASP A 352 21.16 -1.80 16.94
CA ASP A 352 22.05 -0.66 17.23
C ASP A 352 22.26 0.32 16.06
N LYS A 353 21.69 0.06 14.87
CA LYS A 353 21.95 0.84 13.65
C LYS A 353 20.67 1.31 12.99
N LEU A 354 20.61 2.62 12.74
CA LEU A 354 19.54 3.34 12.02
C LEU A 354 19.98 3.85 10.64
#